data_AF-A0A7Y4RDL3-F1
#
_entry.id   AF-A0A7Y4RDL3-F1
#
_cell.length_a   1.000
_cell.length_b   1.000
_cell.length_c   1.000
_cell.angle_alpha   90.00
_cell.angle_beta   90.00
_cell.angle_gamma   90.00
#
_symmetry.space_group_name_H-M   'P 1'
#
loop_
_entity.id
_entity.type
_entity.pdbx_description
1 polymer ?
#
loop_
_entity_poly.entity_id
_entity_poly.type
_entity_poly.pdbx_seq_one_letter_code
_entity_poly.pdbx_strand_id
1 'polypeptide(L)'
;MVWVRTQEAIQDVVDQAPKAKQYYSDGFDAYQWLWYHLGRYEISKGKADTFSVEADNAELRHYLARLARKSRCFSRCPYALECALRLFVFAFNSRQLHKQRFPNYAAHVMDFVSP
;
A
#
# COMPACT_ATOMS: atom_id res chain seq x y z
N MET A 1 -12.49 -9.64 -11.18
CA MET A 1 -12.88 -8.70 -10.11
C MET A 1 -13.69 -9.51 -9.11
N VAL A 2 -13.10 -9.90 -7.99
CA VAL A 2 -13.79 -10.72 -6.98
C VAL A 2 -14.59 -9.77 -6.08
N TRP A 3 -15.92 -9.79 -6.21
CA TRP A 3 -16.84 -8.91 -5.48
C TRP A 3 -17.25 -9.46 -4.11
N VAL A 4 -16.88 -10.70 -3.79
CA VAL A 4 -17.23 -11.40 -2.55
C VAL A 4 -15.94 -11.77 -1.82
N ARG A 5 -15.81 -11.32 -0.57
CA ARG A 5 -14.67 -11.67 0.29
C ARG A 5 -14.84 -13.11 0.80
N THR A 6 -14.65 -14.10 -0.07
CA THR A 6 -14.62 -15.50 0.34
C THR A 6 -13.24 -15.86 0.88
N GLN A 7 -13.18 -16.89 1.73
CA GLN A 7 -11.91 -17.34 2.31
C GLN A 7 -10.92 -17.77 1.22
N GLU A 8 -11.40 -18.46 0.19
CA GLU A 8 -10.57 -18.96 -0.92
C GLU A 8 -9.94 -17.80 -1.71
N ALA A 9 -10.72 -16.76 -2.00
CA ALA A 9 -10.22 -15.59 -2.71
C ALA A 9 -9.16 -14.83 -1.91
N ILE A 10 -9.30 -14.78 -0.59
CA ILE A 10 -8.31 -14.12 0.28
C ILE A 10 -7.07 -15.01 0.41
N GLN A 11 -7.22 -16.33 0.49
CA GLN A 11 -6.10 -17.28 0.49
C GLN A 11 -5.28 -17.15 -0.80
N ASP A 12 -5.93 -17.05 -1.96
CA ASP A 12 -5.27 -16.87 -3.26
C ASP A 12 -4.37 -15.62 -3.28
N VAL A 13 -4.80 -14.53 -2.64
CA VAL A 13 -4.01 -13.30 -2.52
C VAL A 13 -2.77 -13.53 -1.64
N VAL A 14 -2.93 -14.21 -0.50
CA VAL A 14 -1.80 -14.54 0.41
C VAL A 14 -0.82 -15.51 -0.28
N ASP A 15 -1.33 -16.41 -1.11
CA ASP A 15 -0.56 -17.39 -1.87
C ASP A 15 0.31 -16.72 -2.94
N GLN A 16 -0.21 -15.68 -3.59
CA GLN A 16 0.51 -14.94 -4.64
C GLN A 16 1.41 -13.83 -4.08
N ALA A 17 1.17 -13.35 -2.86
CA ALA A 17 1.98 -12.32 -2.23
C ALA A 17 3.39 -12.82 -1.85
N PRO A 18 4.40 -11.92 -1.81
CA PRO A 18 5.69 -12.23 -1.21
C PRO A 18 5.54 -12.77 0.21
N LYS A 19 6.22 -13.87 0.52
CA LYS A 19 6.10 -14.52 1.83
C LYS A 19 6.81 -13.71 2.90
N ALA A 20 6.14 -13.55 4.03
CA ALA A 20 6.63 -12.78 5.16
C ALA A 20 6.76 -13.67 6.40
N LYS A 21 7.65 -13.29 7.32
CA LYS A 21 7.72 -13.94 8.64
C LYS A 21 6.55 -13.55 9.55
N GLN A 22 5.98 -12.36 9.33
CA GLN A 22 4.90 -11.80 10.11
C GLN A 22 3.83 -11.23 9.19
N TYR A 23 2.57 -11.49 9.53
CA TYR A 23 1.38 -11.02 8.84
C TYR A 23 0.50 -10.27 9.82
N TYR A 24 0.01 -9.10 9.42
CA TYR A 24 -0.84 -8.23 10.21
C TYR A 24 -2.16 -7.97 9.50
N SER A 25 -3.27 -7.95 10.22
CA SER A 25 -4.58 -7.56 9.67
C SER A 25 -5.37 -6.65 10.60
N ASP A 26 -6.48 -6.12 10.08
CA ASP A 26 -7.48 -5.34 10.80
C ASP A 26 -8.44 -6.21 11.65
N GLY A 27 -8.25 -7.53 11.65
CA GLY A 27 -9.03 -8.47 12.46
C GLY A 27 -10.31 -9.00 11.79
N PHE A 28 -10.49 -8.84 10.48
CA PHE A 28 -11.60 -9.49 9.77
C PHE A 28 -11.57 -11.02 9.94
N ASP A 29 -12.73 -11.62 10.21
CA ASP A 29 -12.86 -13.03 10.65
C ASP A 29 -12.17 -14.02 9.72
N ALA A 30 -12.24 -13.81 8.41
CA ALA A 30 -11.66 -14.72 7.43
C ALA A 30 -10.13 -14.88 7.58
N TYR A 31 -9.42 -13.86 8.07
CA TYR A 31 -7.95 -13.91 8.20
C TYR A 31 -7.47 -14.90 9.26
N GLN A 32 -8.30 -15.21 10.27
CA GLN A 32 -7.93 -16.18 11.31
C GLN A 32 -7.79 -17.61 10.76
N TRP A 33 -8.43 -17.89 9.63
CA TRP A 33 -8.52 -19.22 9.03
C TRP A 33 -7.59 -19.41 7.83
N LEU A 34 -6.71 -18.44 7.55
CA LEU A 34 -5.79 -18.51 6.42
C LEU A 34 -4.50 -19.23 6.77
N TRP A 35 -3.91 -19.85 5.74
CA TRP A 35 -2.60 -20.45 5.84
C TRP A 35 -1.51 -19.45 5.43
N TYR A 36 -0.69 -19.08 6.40
CA TYR A 36 0.38 -18.09 6.24
C TYR A 36 1.78 -18.69 5.95
N HIS A 37 1.84 -19.92 5.43
CA HIS A 37 3.10 -20.54 4.99
C HIS A 37 4.19 -20.56 6.08
N LEU A 38 3.80 -20.91 7.31
CA LEU A 38 4.64 -20.88 8.53
C LEU A 38 4.96 -19.47 9.07
N GLY A 39 4.44 -18.41 8.46
CA GLY A 39 4.47 -17.06 9.01
C GLY A 39 3.52 -16.90 10.20
N ARG A 40 3.85 -16.00 11.12
CA ARG A 40 3.04 -15.69 12.30
C ARG A 40 2.00 -14.63 11.95
N TYR A 41 0.74 -14.92 12.25
CA TYR A 41 -0.36 -13.98 12.06
C TYR A 41 -0.75 -13.31 13.38
N GLU A 42 -0.87 -11.98 13.36
CA GLU A 42 -1.32 -11.18 14.49
C GLU A 42 -2.37 -10.13 14.05
N ILE A 43 -3.36 -9.90 14.91
CA ILE A 43 -4.32 -8.81 14.73
C ILE A 43 -3.66 -7.54 15.27
N SER A 44 -3.57 -6.49 14.44
CA SER A 44 -3.04 -5.20 14.91
C SER A 44 -4.02 -4.59 15.91
N LYS A 45 -3.72 -4.72 17.20
CA LYS A 45 -4.55 -4.20 18.28
C LYS A 45 -4.56 -2.67 18.22
N GLY A 46 -5.73 -2.09 17.95
CA GLY A 46 -5.94 -0.64 17.96
C GLY A 46 -5.43 0.12 16.74
N LYS A 47 -5.11 -0.57 15.62
CA LYS A 47 -4.52 0.06 14.41
C LYS A 47 -3.22 0.81 14.69
N ALA A 48 -2.58 0.52 15.82
CA ALA A 48 -1.36 1.19 16.23
C ALA A 48 -0.17 0.89 15.29
N ASP A 49 -0.28 -0.16 14.46
CA ASP A 49 0.78 -0.54 13.53
C ASP A 49 0.53 -0.02 12.10
N THR A 50 -0.60 0.66 11.83
CA THR A 50 -0.92 1.15 10.48
C THR A 50 -0.41 2.56 10.22
N PHE A 51 0.24 3.23 11.18
CA PHE A 51 0.67 4.63 10.99
C PHE A 51 1.57 4.82 9.78
N SER A 52 2.50 3.90 9.52
CA SER A 52 3.39 3.97 8.36
C SER A 52 2.61 3.83 7.05
N VAL A 53 1.74 2.82 6.95
CA VAL A 53 0.93 2.57 5.75
C VAL A 53 -0.07 3.71 5.51
N GLU A 54 -0.67 4.25 6.57
CA GLU A 54 -1.61 5.39 6.46
C GLU A 54 -0.89 6.69 6.08
N ALA A 55 0.33 6.92 6.56
CA ALA A 55 1.14 8.05 6.13
C ALA A 55 1.49 7.95 4.63
N ASP A 56 1.90 6.77 4.18
CA ASP A 56 2.19 6.51 2.76
C ASP A 56 0.93 6.70 1.89
N ASN A 57 -0.22 6.19 2.36
CA ASN A 57 -1.50 6.37 1.68
C ASN A 57 -1.95 7.83 1.65
N ALA A 58 -1.70 8.60 2.71
CA ALA A 58 -2.01 10.02 2.76
C ALA A 58 -1.16 10.79 1.73
N GLU A 59 0.11 10.45 1.61
CA GLU A 59 1.01 11.05 0.63
C GLU A 59 0.63 10.69 -0.81
N LEU A 60 0.28 9.43 -1.06
CA LEU A 60 -0.24 8.98 -2.35
C LEU A 60 -1.49 9.79 -2.76
N ARG A 61 -2.44 10.00 -1.83
CA ARG A 61 -3.65 10.80 -2.08
C ARG A 61 -3.35 12.29 -2.23
N HIS A 62 -2.31 12.79 -1.56
CA HIS A 62 -1.85 14.17 -1.70
C HIS A 62 -1.40 14.47 -3.14
N TYR A 63 -0.57 13.59 -3.71
CA TYR A 63 -0.04 13.79 -5.07
C TYR A 63 -0.99 13.33 -6.18
N LEU A 64 -1.73 12.24 -5.97
CA LEU A 64 -2.70 11.72 -6.93
C LEU A 64 -4.11 12.14 -6.55
N ALA A 65 -4.51 13.35 -6.99
CA ALA A 65 -5.84 13.91 -6.74
C ALA A 65 -7.01 12.99 -7.18
N ARG A 66 -6.76 12.07 -8.13
CA ARG A 66 -7.72 11.01 -8.50
C ARG A 66 -8.07 10.10 -7.33
N LEU A 67 -7.08 9.72 -6.52
CA LEU A 67 -7.21 8.79 -5.40
C LEU A 67 -7.70 9.46 -4.12
N ALA A 68 -7.64 10.80 -4.03
CA ALA A 68 -8.21 11.56 -2.91
C ALA A 68 -9.75 11.58 -2.90
N ARG A 69 -10.40 11.47 -4.07
CA ARG A 69 -11.85 11.69 -4.20
C ARG A 69 -12.65 10.41 -3.98
N LYS A 70 -13.26 10.28 -2.80
CA LYS A 70 -14.12 9.13 -2.43
C LYS A 70 -15.26 8.85 -3.43
N SER A 71 -15.84 9.89 -4.04
CA SER A 71 -16.95 9.76 -5.00
C SER A 71 -16.53 9.55 -6.46
N ARG A 72 -15.23 9.66 -6.80
CA ARG A 72 -14.71 9.50 -8.17
C ARG A 72 -13.54 8.51 -8.22
N CYS A 73 -13.80 7.32 -7.68
CA CYS A 73 -12.87 6.20 -7.58
C CYS A 73 -12.62 5.46 -8.90
N PHE A 74 -13.42 5.70 -9.95
CA PHE A 74 -13.22 5.06 -11.25
C PHE A 74 -12.35 5.92 -12.17
N SER A 75 -11.26 5.32 -12.67
CA SER A 75 -10.46 5.93 -13.73
C SER A 75 -11.08 5.63 -15.09
N ARG A 76 -11.20 6.64 -15.96
CA ARG A 76 -11.64 6.45 -17.35
C ARG A 76 -10.59 5.71 -18.19
N CYS A 77 -9.34 5.73 -17.76
CA CYS A 77 -8.22 5.06 -18.39
C CYS A 77 -7.39 4.36 -17.31
N PRO A 78 -7.51 3.03 -17.15
CA PRO A 78 -6.71 2.26 -16.19
C PRO A 78 -5.21 2.41 -16.46
N TYR A 79 -4.81 2.44 -17.73
CA TYR A 79 -3.41 2.61 -18.14
C TYR A 79 -2.81 3.92 -17.63
N ALA A 80 -3.53 5.05 -17.75
CA ALA A 80 -3.05 6.33 -17.23
C ALA A 80 -2.91 6.32 -15.69
N LEU A 81 -3.80 5.60 -14.99
CA LEU A 81 -3.69 5.43 -13.55
C LEU A 81 -2.45 4.59 -13.19
N GLU A 82 -2.19 3.51 -13.94
CA GLU A 82 -1.01 2.67 -13.76
C GLU A 82 0.29 3.47 -13.98
N CYS A 83 0.38 4.25 -15.06
CA CYS A 83 1.54 5.12 -15.31
C CYS A 83 1.76 6.12 -14.16
N ALA A 84 0.69 6.75 -13.67
CA ALA A 84 0.78 7.68 -12.55
C ALA A 84 1.24 7.00 -11.25
N LEU A 85 0.75 5.79 -10.97
CA LEU A 85 1.19 4.98 -9.82
C LEU A 85 2.67 4.59 -9.96
N ARG A 86 3.12 4.15 -11.13
CA ARG A 86 4.52 3.79 -11.38
C ARG A 86 5.45 4.99 -11.20
N LEU A 87 5.07 6.14 -11.71
CA LEU A 87 5.83 7.39 -11.53
C LEU A 87 5.89 7.80 -10.05
N PHE A 88 4.76 7.74 -9.34
CA PHE A 88 4.71 8.02 -7.91
C PHE A 88 5.64 7.08 -7.13
N VAL A 89 5.54 5.76 -7.34
CA VAL A 89 6.36 4.76 -6.64
C VAL A 89 7.84 5.00 -6.90
N PHE A 90 8.22 5.31 -8.13
CA PHE A 90 9.60 5.65 -8.48
C PHE A 90 10.11 6.87 -7.70
N ALA A 91 9.37 7.99 -7.74
CA ALA A 91 9.77 9.23 -7.09
C ALA A 91 9.77 9.10 -5.56
N PHE A 92 8.75 8.42 -5.02
CA PHE A 92 8.62 8.15 -3.59
C PHE A 92 9.80 7.32 -3.07
N ASN A 93 10.14 6.21 -3.74
CA ASN A 93 11.26 5.36 -3.34
C ASN A 93 12.60 6.09 -3.45
N SER A 94 12.81 6.88 -4.51
CA SER A 94 14.00 7.71 -4.67
C SER A 94 14.15 8.71 -3.52
N ARG A 95 13.05 9.35 -3.12
CA ARG A 95 13.02 10.21 -1.93
C ARG A 95 13.33 9.44 -0.66
N GLN A 96 12.81 8.22 -0.45
CA GLN A 96 13.11 7.44 0.75
C GLN A 96 14.61 7.16 0.88
N LEU A 97 15.26 6.77 -0.22
CA LEU A 97 16.71 6.57 -0.26
C LEU A 97 17.47 7.87 0.03
N HIS A 98 17.01 9.00 -0.51
CA HIS A 98 17.59 10.31 -0.20
C HIS A 98 17.46 10.66 1.28
N LYS A 99 16.29 10.47 1.90
CA LYS A 99 16.08 10.74 3.33
C LYS A 99 16.92 9.83 4.23
N GLN A 100 17.15 8.58 3.83
CA GLN A 100 18.06 7.68 4.55
C GLN A 100 19.51 8.18 4.51
N ARG A 101 19.94 8.73 3.36
CA ARG A 101 21.30 9.26 3.20
C ARG A 101 21.48 10.66 3.81
N PHE A 102 20.42 11.48 3.81
CA PHE A 102 20.41 12.89 4.19
C PHE A 102 19.22 13.22 5.11
N PRO A 103 19.19 12.70 6.35
CA PRO A 103 18.00 12.76 7.22
C PRO A 103 17.62 14.18 7.65
N ASN A 104 18.57 15.12 7.66
CA ASN A 104 18.36 16.50 8.08
C ASN A 104 17.82 17.42 6.98
N TYR A 105 17.71 16.92 5.74
CA TYR A 105 17.28 17.73 4.60
C TYR A 105 15.81 17.45 4.27
N ALA A 106 15.03 18.52 4.13
CA ALA A 106 13.67 18.42 3.61
C ALA A 106 13.72 17.92 2.16
N ALA A 107 12.82 17.00 1.82
CA ALA A 107 12.72 16.40 0.49
C ALA A 107 11.25 16.10 0.19
N HIS A 108 10.73 16.63 -0.90
CA HIS A 108 9.38 16.38 -1.37
C HIS A 108 9.39 15.37 -2.51
N VAL A 109 8.30 14.61 -2.71
CA VAL A 109 8.26 13.60 -3.79
C VAL A 109 8.40 14.23 -5.18
N MET A 110 7.89 15.46 -5.37
CA MET A 110 8.02 16.20 -6.62
C MET A 110 9.47 16.46 -7.04
N ASP A 111 10.40 16.55 -6.09
CA ASP A 111 11.81 16.82 -6.36
C ASP A 111 12.52 15.64 -7.08
N PHE A 112 11.88 14.46 -7.08
CA PHE A 112 12.40 13.22 -7.64
C PHE A 112 11.66 12.78 -8.92
N VAL A 113 10.78 13.63 -9.43
CA VAL A 113 10.18 13.45 -10.75
C VAL A 113 11.21 13.98 -11.75
N SER A 114 11.90 13.07 -12.45
CA SER A 114 12.86 13.47 -13.49
C SER A 114 12.16 14.36 -14.52
N PRO A 115 12.81 15.43 -15.03
CA PRO A 115 12.41 16.06 -16.28
C PRO A 115 12.52 15.08 -17.46
#